data_AF-A0A2P4SUM1-F1
#
_entry.id   AF-A0A2P4SUM1-F1
#
_cell.length_a   1.000
_cell.length_b   1.000
_cell.length_c   1.000
_cell.angle_alpha   90.00
_cell.angle_beta   90.00
_cell.angle_gamma   90.00
#
_symmetry.space_group_name_H-M   'P 1'
#
loop_
_entity.id
_entity.type
_entity.pdbx_description
1 polymer ?
#
loop_
_entity_poly.entity_id
_entity_poly.type
_entity_poly.pdbx_seq_one_letter_code
_entity_poly.pdbx_strand_id
1 'polypeptide(L)'
;DAVQLNVLSTKQLLSLAQQMTHLEVFMHVSTAYAYCNRKHIEEVVYPPPVDPKKLMDSLEFSVEVSDLLNSVGAGIRFGDSSWDLNEAACTYLHLLLFCFFRWMDDSLVNDITPKLIGDRPNTYTYTKALAEYVVQQEGARLNTAIIRPSIVGASWKEPFPGWIDNFNGPSGLFIAAGKGILRTMRASNGAVADLVPVDVVVNMTLAAAWYSGVNRPRNIMVYNCTTGGTNPFHWSEVKSLTVLVFVICRRARVVI
;
A
#
# COMPACT_ATOMS: atom_id res chain seq x y z
N ASP A 1 -5.67 9.73 0.17
CA ASP A 1 -4.48 9.35 0.98
C ASP A 1 -4.18 7.86 1.01
N ALA A 2 -2.95 7.48 1.38
CA ALA A 2 -2.48 6.07 1.42
C ALA A 2 -3.33 5.17 2.34
N VAL A 3 -3.89 5.74 3.40
CA VAL A 3 -4.80 5.04 4.32
C VAL A 3 -6.10 4.66 3.61
N GLN A 4 -6.73 5.61 2.90
CA GLN A 4 -7.94 5.33 2.14
C GLN A 4 -7.70 4.27 1.08
N LEU A 5 -6.58 4.39 0.36
CA LEU A 5 -6.27 3.49 -0.75
C LEU A 5 -5.87 2.08 -0.32
N ASN A 6 -5.20 1.90 0.82
CA ASN A 6 -4.72 0.57 1.24
C ASN A 6 -5.60 -0.10 2.28
N VAL A 7 -6.24 0.66 3.17
CA VAL A 7 -6.92 0.13 4.36
C VAL A 7 -8.42 0.06 4.10
N LEU A 8 -9.02 1.19 3.74
CA LEU A 8 -10.47 1.29 3.56
C LEU A 8 -10.93 0.57 2.29
N SER A 9 -10.20 0.72 1.19
CA SER A 9 -10.47 -0.03 -0.03
C SER A 9 -10.44 -1.55 0.23
N THR A 10 -9.49 -2.01 1.05
CA THR A 10 -9.38 -3.43 1.43
C THR A 10 -10.60 -3.86 2.23
N LYS A 11 -11.05 -3.05 3.20
CA LYS A 11 -12.30 -3.28 3.94
C LYS A 11 -13.51 -3.34 3.03
N GLN A 12 -13.65 -2.38 2.11
CA GLN A 12 -14.76 -2.35 1.14
C GLN A 12 -14.75 -3.58 0.22
N LEU A 13 -13.57 -3.98 -0.26
CA LEU A 13 -13.40 -5.19 -1.09
C LEU A 13 -13.72 -6.47 -0.31
N LEU A 14 -13.36 -6.55 0.97
CA LEU A 14 -13.73 -7.67 1.83
C LEU A 14 -15.24 -7.74 2.03
N SER A 15 -15.90 -6.61 2.31
CA SER A 15 -17.35 -6.54 2.44
C SER A 15 -18.06 -6.98 1.16
N LEU A 16 -17.57 -6.54 -0.01
CA LEU A 16 -18.06 -7.00 -1.30
C LEU A 16 -17.81 -8.50 -1.52
N ALA A 17 -16.61 -8.98 -1.21
CA ALA A 17 -16.23 -10.38 -1.35
C ALA A 17 -17.08 -11.31 -0.49
N GLN A 18 -17.50 -10.87 0.70
CA GLN A 18 -18.42 -11.62 1.57
C GLN A 18 -19.82 -11.80 0.96
N GLN A 19 -20.21 -10.94 0.01
CA GLN A 19 -21.49 -11.06 -0.70
C GLN A 19 -21.39 -11.97 -1.95
N MET A 20 -20.16 -12.36 -2.36
CA MET A 20 -19.93 -13.21 -3.52
C MET A 20 -20.07 -14.69 -3.16
N THR A 21 -21.16 -15.32 -3.60
CA THR A 21 -21.49 -16.72 -3.26
C THR A 21 -20.58 -17.76 -3.90
N HIS A 22 -19.88 -17.40 -4.97
CA HIS A 22 -18.98 -18.29 -5.72
C HIS A 22 -17.50 -17.90 -5.58
N LEU A 23 -17.16 -17.04 -4.62
CA LEU A 23 -15.77 -16.67 -4.39
C LEU A 23 -15.03 -17.81 -3.68
N GLU A 24 -14.07 -18.42 -4.38
CA GLU A 24 -13.27 -19.53 -3.85
C GLU A 24 -12.12 -19.06 -2.96
N VAL A 25 -11.47 -17.95 -3.32
CA VAL A 25 -10.29 -17.41 -2.62
C VAL A 25 -10.27 -15.89 -2.73
N PHE A 26 -10.02 -15.21 -1.61
CA PHE A 26 -9.65 -13.80 -1.57
C PHE A 26 -8.12 -13.67 -1.41
N MET A 27 -7.45 -13.14 -2.41
CA MET A 27 -5.99 -12.89 -2.37
C MET A 27 -5.72 -11.44 -2.04
N HIS A 28 -5.05 -11.18 -0.91
CA HIS A 28 -4.59 -9.84 -0.55
C HIS A 28 -3.11 -9.66 -0.86
N VAL A 29 -2.79 -8.65 -1.69
CA VAL A 29 -1.40 -8.29 -2.00
C VAL A 29 -0.92 -7.19 -1.05
N SER A 30 -0.05 -7.59 -0.12
CA SER A 30 0.64 -6.70 0.80
C SER A 30 2.06 -6.41 0.30
N THR A 31 3.05 -6.34 1.18
CA THR A 31 4.45 -6.10 0.88
C THR A 31 5.34 -6.69 1.97
N ALA A 32 6.52 -7.20 1.59
CA ALA A 32 7.53 -7.68 2.54
C ALA A 32 7.98 -6.58 3.52
N TYR A 33 7.81 -5.31 3.15
CA TYR A 33 8.16 -4.16 4.01
C TYR A 33 7.05 -3.78 5.00
N ALA A 34 5.91 -4.49 5.02
CA ALA A 34 4.82 -4.21 5.95
C ALA A 34 5.28 -4.32 7.40
N TYR A 35 6.36 -5.03 7.71
CA TYR A 35 6.94 -5.11 9.06
C TYR A 35 8.45 -4.85 9.08
N CYS A 36 8.93 -3.95 8.21
CA CYS A 36 10.35 -3.58 8.09
C CYS A 36 10.98 -2.93 9.33
N ASN A 37 10.17 -2.60 10.34
CA ASN A 37 10.64 -2.20 11.67
C ASN A 37 11.12 -3.40 12.52
N ARG A 38 10.96 -4.64 12.03
CA ARG A 38 11.45 -5.87 12.66
C ARG A 38 12.68 -6.41 11.93
N LYS A 39 13.58 -7.05 12.68
CA LYS A 39 14.78 -7.71 12.12
C LYS A 39 14.45 -9.01 11.39
N HIS A 40 13.43 -9.72 11.86
CA HIS A 40 12.95 -10.95 11.25
C HIS A 40 11.43 -10.84 11.06
N ILE A 41 10.98 -11.20 9.86
CA ILE A 41 9.57 -11.11 9.44
C ILE A 41 9.14 -12.52 9.07
N GLU A 42 8.33 -13.11 9.95
CA GLU A 42 7.71 -14.41 9.76
C GLU A 42 6.45 -14.29 8.89
N GLU A 43 6.00 -15.42 8.37
CA GLU A 43 4.77 -15.57 7.60
C GLU A 43 3.52 -15.59 8.50
N VAL A 44 3.38 -14.54 9.32
CA VAL A 44 2.27 -14.32 10.24
C VAL A 44 1.81 -12.87 10.18
N VAL A 45 0.52 -12.61 10.37
CA VAL A 45 0.01 -11.24 10.56
C VAL A 45 0.31 -10.82 11.99
N TYR A 46 1.08 -9.75 12.15
CA TYR A 46 1.41 -9.23 13.47
C TYR A 46 0.32 -8.30 13.98
N PRO A 47 0.06 -8.30 15.30
CA PRO A 47 -0.85 -7.33 15.90
C PRO A 47 -0.31 -5.90 15.74
N PRO A 48 -1.18 -4.92 15.46
CA PRO A 48 -0.79 -3.53 15.40
C PRO A 48 -0.36 -3.02 16.78
N PRO A 49 0.50 -1.98 16.83
CA PRO A 49 0.99 -1.41 18.09
C PRO A 49 -0.08 -0.62 18.85
N VAL A 50 -1.13 -0.16 18.15
CA VAL A 50 -2.27 0.57 18.72
C VAL A 50 -3.50 -0.32 18.63
N ASP A 51 -4.40 -0.20 19.61
CA ASP A 51 -5.69 -0.90 19.60
C ASP A 51 -6.40 -0.67 18.24
N PRO A 52 -6.58 -1.73 17.46
CA PRO A 52 -7.09 -1.61 16.11
C PRO A 52 -8.53 -1.10 16.04
N LYS A 53 -9.35 -1.30 17.08
CA LYS A 53 -10.71 -0.72 17.11
C LYS A 53 -10.65 0.80 17.08
N LYS A 54 -9.85 1.40 17.96
CA LYS A 54 -9.67 2.85 18.01
C LYS A 54 -9.13 3.42 16.70
N LEU A 55 -8.24 2.68 16.05
CA LEU A 55 -7.67 3.10 14.79
C LEU A 55 -8.71 3.04 13.67
N MET A 56 -9.47 1.95 13.57
CA MET A 56 -10.54 1.79 12.57
C MET A 56 -11.67 2.79 12.78
N ASP A 57 -12.09 3.02 14.02
CA ASP A 57 -13.10 4.03 14.38
C ASP A 57 -12.65 5.43 13.96
N SER A 58 -11.36 5.76 14.15
CA SER A 58 -10.79 7.03 13.72
C SER A 58 -10.77 7.18 12.18
N LEU A 59 -10.54 6.08 11.47
CA LEU A 59 -10.52 6.05 10.00
C LEU A 59 -11.93 6.09 9.40
N GLU A 60 -12.89 5.35 9.95
CA GLU A 60 -14.30 5.37 9.53
C GLU A 60 -14.90 6.75 9.75
N PHE A 61 -14.63 7.37 10.91
CA PHE A 61 -15.07 8.72 11.19
C PHE A 61 -14.51 9.74 10.18
N SER A 62 -13.25 9.60 9.76
CA SER A 62 -12.67 10.49 8.73
C SER A 62 -13.36 10.36 7.35
N VAL A 63 -13.93 9.19 7.05
CA VAL A 63 -14.54 8.85 5.75
C VAL A 63 -15.99 9.25 5.71
N GLU A 64 -16.74 8.91 6.76
CA GLU A 64 -18.13 9.38 6.91
C GLU A 64 -18.18 10.89 6.80
N VAL A 65 -17.23 11.60 7.42
CA VAL A 65 -17.12 13.05 7.30
C VAL A 65 -16.75 13.48 5.89
N SER A 66 -15.80 12.83 5.22
CA SER A 66 -15.44 13.14 3.83
C SER A 66 -16.61 12.92 2.86
N ASP A 67 -17.37 11.83 3.00
CA ASP A 67 -18.52 11.49 2.16
C ASP A 67 -19.72 12.41 2.45
N LEU A 68 -19.91 12.78 3.72
CA LEU A 68 -20.89 13.80 4.11
C LEU A 68 -20.56 15.15 3.47
N LEU A 69 -19.29 15.58 3.52
CA LEU A 69 -18.82 16.82 2.90
C LEU A 69 -19.00 16.80 1.37
N ASN A 70 -18.72 15.67 0.72
CA ASN A 70 -18.88 15.52 -0.73
C ASN A 70 -20.36 15.48 -1.17
N SER A 71 -21.24 14.83 -0.39
CA SER A 71 -22.67 14.76 -0.71
C SER A 71 -23.39 16.10 -0.53
N VAL A 72 -22.99 16.90 0.47
CA VAL A 72 -23.58 18.21 0.75
C VAL A 72 -23.00 19.29 -0.17
N GLY A 73 -21.73 19.20 -0.56
CA GLY A 73 -21.12 20.09 -1.56
C GLY A 73 -21.78 20.04 -2.95
N ALA A 74 -22.47 18.95 -3.28
CA ALA A 74 -23.26 18.81 -4.50
C ALA A 74 -24.69 19.38 -4.40
N GLY A 75 -25.18 19.70 -3.19
CA GLY A 75 -26.58 20.03 -2.91
C GLY A 75 -26.90 21.49 -2.61
N ILE A 76 -25.90 22.34 -2.32
CA ILE A 76 -26.14 23.74 -1.95
C ILE A 76 -26.21 24.62 -3.21
N ARG A 77 -27.42 24.82 -3.75
CA ARG A 77 -27.70 26.00 -4.59
C ARG A 77 -28.00 27.17 -3.66
N PHE A 78 -27.07 28.13 -3.57
CA PHE A 78 -27.32 29.40 -2.90
C PHE A 78 -28.45 30.14 -3.63
N GLY A 79 -29.67 30.13 -3.10
CA GLY A 79 -30.83 30.65 -3.85
C GLY A 79 -32.07 31.07 -3.06
N ASP A 80 -32.44 30.46 -1.93
CA ASP A 80 -33.72 30.78 -1.28
C ASP A 80 -33.57 31.26 0.17
N SER A 81 -34.26 32.36 0.48
CA SER A 81 -34.12 33.19 1.68
C SER A 81 -35.10 32.83 2.80
N SER A 82 -35.26 31.54 3.10
CA SER A 82 -36.16 31.03 4.14
C SER A 82 -35.48 29.92 4.93
N TRP A 83 -34.75 30.27 5.99
CA TRP A 83 -34.06 29.31 6.86
C TRP A 83 -34.90 29.05 8.11
N ASP A 84 -35.27 27.79 8.35
CA ASP A 84 -35.94 27.36 9.57
C ASP A 84 -34.92 27.22 10.73
N LEU A 85 -35.32 27.47 11.98
CA LEU A 85 -34.41 27.47 13.14
C LEU A 85 -33.70 26.11 13.36
N ASN A 86 -34.31 25.01 12.95
CA ASN A 86 -33.69 23.67 12.97
C ASN A 86 -32.64 23.48 11.86
N GLU A 87 -32.80 24.13 10.71
CA GLU A 87 -31.78 24.10 9.64
C GLU A 87 -30.57 24.96 10.01
N ALA A 88 -30.79 26.10 10.68
CA ALA A 88 -29.71 26.91 11.25
C ALA A 88 -28.93 26.14 12.33
N ALA A 89 -29.61 25.44 13.24
CA ALA A 89 -28.97 24.62 14.27
C ALA A 89 -28.15 23.46 13.68
N CYS A 90 -28.66 22.79 12.64
CA CYS A 90 -27.90 21.83 11.85
C CYS A 90 -26.67 22.50 11.23
N THR A 91 -26.81 23.68 10.60
CA THR A 91 -25.71 24.41 9.96
C THR A 91 -24.63 24.85 10.96
N TYR A 92 -25.00 25.22 12.20
CA TYR A 92 -24.06 25.57 13.28
C TYR A 92 -23.33 24.35 13.86
N LEU A 93 -24.02 23.21 14.04
CA LEU A 93 -23.38 21.95 14.42
C LEU A 93 -22.45 21.45 13.30
N HIS A 94 -22.83 21.68 12.04
CA HIS A 94 -22.06 21.38 10.83
C HIS A 94 -20.82 22.26 10.69
N LEU A 95 -20.94 23.57 10.96
CA LEU A 95 -19.81 24.51 11.04
C LEU A 95 -18.91 24.19 12.22
N LEU A 96 -19.42 23.73 13.35
CA LEU A 96 -18.62 23.27 14.49
C LEU A 96 -17.86 21.97 14.19
N LEU A 97 -18.45 21.00 13.49
CA LEU A 97 -17.77 19.78 13.06
C LEU A 97 -16.76 20.05 11.92
N PHE A 98 -17.11 20.92 10.98
CA PHE A 98 -16.22 21.40 9.91
C PHE A 98 -15.05 22.21 10.48
N CYS A 99 -15.30 23.09 11.44
CA CYS A 99 -14.26 23.81 12.18
C CYS A 99 -13.45 22.85 13.05
N PHE A 100 -14.02 21.81 13.66
CA PHE A 100 -13.28 20.80 14.43
C PHE A 100 -12.34 19.97 13.54
N PHE A 101 -12.77 19.57 12.35
CA PHE A 101 -11.91 18.85 11.38
C PHE A 101 -10.89 19.73 10.70
N ARG A 102 -11.24 20.97 10.36
CA ARG A 102 -10.28 21.98 9.89
C ARG A 102 -9.33 22.45 11.00
N TRP A 103 -9.69 22.21 12.26
CA TRP A 103 -8.88 22.43 13.47
C TRP A 103 -8.08 21.20 13.90
N MET A 104 -8.40 19.98 13.42
CA MET A 104 -7.37 18.94 13.21
C MET A 104 -6.52 19.38 12.02
N ASP A 105 -5.75 20.41 12.31
CA ASP A 105 -4.82 21.06 11.42
C ASP A 105 -3.90 20.00 10.80
N ASP A 106 -3.42 20.23 9.59
CA ASP A 106 -2.38 19.39 8.99
C ASP A 106 -1.20 19.24 9.98
N SER A 107 -0.99 20.22 10.88
CA SER A 107 -0.05 20.13 12.00
C SER A 107 -0.34 18.99 12.99
N LEU A 108 -1.59 18.73 13.40
CA LEU A 108 -1.93 17.65 14.32
C LEU A 108 -1.78 16.27 13.66
N VAL A 109 -2.16 16.16 12.39
CA VAL A 109 -1.90 14.96 11.59
C VAL A 109 -0.40 14.77 11.38
N ASN A 110 0.36 15.84 11.10
CA ASN A 110 1.82 15.82 10.99
C ASN A 110 2.53 15.54 12.33
N ASP A 111 1.92 15.84 13.47
CA ASP A 111 2.46 15.60 14.81
C ASP A 111 2.17 14.17 15.31
N ILE A 112 1.04 13.59 14.88
CA ILE A 112 0.64 12.22 15.24
C ILE A 112 1.19 11.20 14.24
N THR A 113 1.34 11.56 12.96
CA THR A 113 1.85 10.68 11.90
C THR A 113 3.22 10.07 12.24
N PRO A 114 4.22 10.81 12.76
CA PRO A 114 5.49 10.22 13.20
C PRO A 114 5.31 9.22 14.35
N LYS A 115 4.38 9.47 15.27
CA LYS A 115 4.08 8.57 16.39
C LYS A 115 3.38 7.29 15.93
N LEU A 116 2.55 7.37 14.88
CA LEU A 116 1.85 6.22 14.29
C LEU A 116 2.76 5.39 13.37
N ILE A 117 3.58 6.04 12.54
CA ILE A 117 4.55 5.39 11.66
C ILE A 117 5.67 4.74 12.49
N GLY A 118 6.11 5.39 13.57
CA GLY A 118 7.22 4.91 14.40
C GLY A 118 8.51 4.77 13.60
N ASP A 119 9.19 3.63 13.75
CA ASP A 119 10.47 3.34 13.08
C ASP A 119 10.34 2.97 11.58
N ARG A 120 9.16 3.15 11.00
CA ARG A 120 8.89 2.77 9.62
C ARG A 120 9.37 3.84 8.64
N PRO A 121 9.83 3.45 7.44
CA PRO A 121 10.42 4.38 6.48
C PRO A 121 9.39 5.32 5.84
N ASN A 122 8.10 4.94 5.81
CA ASN A 122 7.04 5.73 5.20
C ASN A 122 5.64 5.25 5.63
N THR A 123 4.62 6.08 5.34
CA THR A 123 3.19 5.79 5.54
C THR A 123 2.71 4.55 4.79
N TYR A 124 3.29 4.24 3.62
CA TYR A 124 2.91 3.07 2.82
C TYR A 124 3.12 1.76 3.59
N THR A 125 4.30 1.57 4.20
CA THR A 125 4.59 0.36 4.98
C THR A 125 3.66 0.18 6.18
N TYR A 126 3.29 1.29 6.84
CA TYR A 126 2.33 1.28 7.94
C TYR A 126 0.92 0.89 7.46
N THR A 127 0.44 1.53 6.39
CA THR A 127 -0.92 1.28 5.86
C THR A 127 -1.08 -0.13 5.29
N LYS A 128 -0.03 -0.72 4.70
CA LYS A 128 -0.04 -2.14 4.30
C LYS A 128 -0.11 -3.09 5.50
N ALA A 129 0.64 -2.80 6.57
CA ALA A 129 0.56 -3.58 7.81
C ALA A 129 -0.84 -3.53 8.43
N LEU A 130 -1.47 -2.35 8.39
CA LEU A 130 -2.83 -2.17 8.85
C LEU A 130 -3.85 -2.90 7.98
N ALA A 131 -3.68 -2.87 6.65
CA ALA A 131 -4.54 -3.60 5.74
C ALA A 131 -4.50 -5.12 5.99
N GLU A 132 -3.32 -5.68 6.27
CA GLU A 132 -3.21 -7.10 6.65
C GLU A 132 -4.00 -7.42 7.93
N TYR A 133 -3.98 -6.51 8.90
CA TYR A 133 -4.77 -6.67 10.12
C TYR A 133 -6.28 -6.61 9.84
N VAL A 134 -6.74 -5.68 8.98
CA VAL A 134 -8.15 -5.63 8.54
C VAL A 134 -8.55 -6.94 7.87
N VAL A 135 -7.70 -7.48 6.99
CA VAL A 135 -7.91 -8.79 6.36
C VAL A 135 -8.00 -9.90 7.40
N GLN A 136 -7.17 -9.88 8.45
CA GLN A 136 -7.24 -10.86 9.52
C GLN A 136 -8.55 -10.80 10.31
N GLN A 137 -9.06 -9.61 10.59
CA GLN A 137 -10.29 -9.44 11.38
C GLN A 137 -11.55 -9.72 10.57
N GLU A 138 -11.65 -9.15 9.37
CA GLU A 138 -12.87 -9.16 8.57
C GLU A 138 -12.88 -10.31 7.54
N GLY A 139 -11.72 -10.88 7.24
CA GLY A 139 -11.57 -12.01 6.30
C GLY A 139 -11.93 -13.38 6.86
N ALA A 140 -12.32 -13.50 8.14
CA ALA A 140 -12.56 -14.79 8.80
C ALA A 140 -13.64 -15.67 8.15
N ARG A 141 -14.57 -15.08 7.39
CA ARG A 141 -15.62 -15.80 6.64
C ARG A 141 -15.19 -16.20 5.22
N LEU A 142 -14.04 -15.71 4.76
CA LEU A 142 -13.51 -15.91 3.43
C LEU A 142 -12.28 -16.82 3.48
N ASN A 143 -12.13 -17.67 2.48
CA ASN A 143 -10.89 -18.38 2.27
C ASN A 143 -9.83 -17.38 1.77
N THR A 144 -8.98 -16.92 2.68
CA THR A 144 -8.12 -15.74 2.45
C THR A 144 -6.65 -16.10 2.54
N ALA A 145 -5.85 -15.55 1.64
CA ALA A 145 -4.40 -15.61 1.73
C ALA A 145 -3.75 -14.26 1.42
N ILE A 146 -2.59 -14.02 2.03
CA ILE A 146 -1.81 -12.80 1.92
C ILE A 146 -0.49 -13.14 1.23
N ILE A 147 -0.12 -12.36 0.21
CA ILE A 147 1.20 -12.42 -0.39
C ILE A 147 1.96 -11.11 -0.12
N ARG A 148 3.23 -11.22 0.23
CA ARG A 148 4.14 -10.12 0.57
C ARG A 148 5.34 -10.09 -0.38
N PRO A 149 5.21 -9.45 -1.55
CA PRO A 149 6.35 -9.23 -2.43
C PRO A 149 7.35 -8.22 -1.85
N SER A 150 8.64 -8.44 -2.12
CA SER A 150 9.68 -7.41 -2.00
C SER A 150 9.56 -6.40 -3.16
N ILE A 151 10.63 -5.67 -3.49
CA ILE A 151 10.56 -4.68 -4.57
C ILE A 151 10.36 -5.41 -5.90
N VAL A 152 9.19 -5.24 -6.51
CA VAL A 152 8.89 -5.86 -7.80
C VAL A 152 9.64 -5.12 -8.91
N GLY A 153 10.49 -5.86 -9.63
CA GLY A 153 11.23 -5.40 -10.79
C GLY A 153 10.68 -5.94 -12.11
N ALA A 154 11.44 -5.72 -13.18
CA ALA A 154 11.13 -6.27 -14.50
C ALA A 154 11.12 -7.81 -14.48
N SER A 155 10.39 -8.40 -15.41
CA SER A 155 10.28 -9.86 -15.53
C SER A 155 11.62 -10.52 -15.84
N TRP A 156 11.79 -11.75 -15.32
CA TRP A 156 12.93 -12.59 -15.63
C TRP A 156 12.70 -13.41 -16.90
N LYS A 157 11.51 -14.00 -17.06
CA LYS A 157 11.15 -14.88 -18.18
C LYS A 157 9.88 -14.46 -18.91
N GLU A 158 8.78 -14.23 -18.20
CA GLU A 158 7.46 -14.03 -18.81
C GLU A 158 6.95 -12.59 -18.61
N PRO A 159 6.34 -11.95 -19.62
CA PRO A 159 6.10 -12.45 -20.99
C PRO A 159 7.37 -12.52 -21.87
N PHE A 160 8.40 -11.74 -21.54
CA PHE A 160 9.76 -11.85 -22.07
C PHE A 160 10.73 -11.13 -21.12
N PRO A 161 12.02 -11.51 -21.05
CA PRO A 161 12.97 -10.92 -20.12
C PRO A 161 13.05 -9.39 -20.22
N GLY A 162 12.96 -8.70 -19.09
CA GLY A 162 13.03 -7.25 -19.01
C GLY A 162 11.71 -6.53 -19.28
N TRP A 163 10.61 -7.25 -19.52
CA TRP A 163 9.29 -6.63 -19.64
C TRP A 163 8.86 -5.95 -18.34
N ILE A 164 8.27 -4.76 -18.49
CA ILE A 164 7.63 -4.00 -17.44
C ILE A 164 6.46 -3.18 -18.01
N ASP A 165 5.41 -3.02 -17.22
CA ASP A 165 4.20 -2.27 -17.59
C ASP A 165 4.15 -0.84 -17.00
N ASN A 166 5.02 -0.53 -16.04
CA ASN A 166 5.02 0.75 -15.36
C ASN A 166 6.44 1.26 -15.04
N PHE A 167 6.56 2.58 -14.95
CA PHE A 167 7.80 3.25 -14.53
C PHE A 167 7.72 3.74 -13.08
N ASN A 168 6.81 3.19 -12.28
CA ASN A 168 6.63 3.62 -10.91
C ASN A 168 7.74 3.04 -10.03
N GLY A 169 8.15 3.80 -9.02
CA GLY A 169 9.12 3.35 -8.02
C GLY A 169 10.49 3.00 -8.63
N PRO A 170 11.07 1.83 -8.32
CA PRO A 170 12.46 1.49 -8.69
C PRO A 170 12.73 1.41 -10.18
N SER A 171 11.72 1.10 -11.00
CA SER A 171 11.90 1.04 -12.44
C SER A 171 12.10 2.43 -13.06
N GLY A 172 11.33 3.42 -12.61
CA GLY A 172 11.54 4.82 -12.99
C GLY A 172 12.87 5.35 -12.49
N LEU A 173 13.28 4.95 -11.29
CA LEU A 173 14.59 5.28 -10.71
C LEU A 173 15.74 4.77 -11.60
N PHE A 174 15.70 3.50 -12.01
CA PHE A 174 16.72 2.91 -12.88
C PHE A 174 16.77 3.55 -14.26
N ILE A 175 15.61 3.88 -14.85
CA ILE A 175 15.55 4.57 -16.15
C ILE A 175 16.07 5.99 -16.04
N ALA A 176 15.66 6.75 -15.02
CA ALA A 176 16.12 8.12 -14.81
C ALA A 176 17.64 8.17 -14.60
N ALA A 177 18.19 7.20 -13.87
CA ALA A 177 19.62 7.10 -13.65
C ALA A 177 20.37 6.63 -14.91
N GLY A 178 19.84 5.65 -15.64
CA GLY A 178 20.37 5.21 -16.94
C GLY A 178 20.34 6.30 -18.02
N LYS A 179 19.37 7.21 -17.98
CA LYS A 179 19.31 8.41 -18.84
C LYS A 179 20.20 9.56 -18.36
N GLY A 180 20.76 9.47 -17.14
CA GLY A 180 21.56 10.53 -16.52
C GLY A 180 20.76 11.73 -16.01
N ILE A 181 19.43 11.61 -15.94
CA ILE A 181 18.53 12.58 -15.31
C ILE A 181 18.74 12.54 -13.79
N LEU A 182 18.77 11.33 -13.23
CA LEU A 182 19.09 11.12 -11.83
C LEU A 182 20.59 10.86 -11.67
N ARG A 183 21.29 11.80 -11.02
CA ARG A 183 22.76 11.74 -10.89
C ARG A 183 23.25 11.21 -9.55
N THR A 184 22.43 11.31 -8.50
CA THR A 184 22.79 10.91 -7.15
C THR A 184 21.61 10.24 -6.45
N MET A 185 21.92 9.24 -5.64
CA MET A 185 20.97 8.58 -4.75
C MET A 185 21.72 8.20 -3.47
N ARG A 186 21.08 8.42 -2.33
CA ARG A 186 21.63 8.02 -1.03
C ARG A 186 21.19 6.59 -0.71
N ALA A 187 22.12 5.66 -0.73
CA ALA A 187 21.90 4.28 -0.31
C ALA A 187 23.14 3.75 0.41
N SER A 188 22.95 2.77 1.30
CA SER A 188 24.07 2.03 1.89
C SER A 188 24.54 0.96 0.92
N ASN A 189 25.81 1.00 0.52
CA ASN A 189 26.37 0.09 -0.48
C ASN A 189 26.26 -1.40 -0.06
N GLY A 190 26.31 -1.69 1.24
CA GLY A 190 26.17 -3.05 1.77
C GLY A 190 24.73 -3.47 2.07
N ALA A 191 23.74 -2.59 1.87
CA ALA A 191 22.35 -2.96 2.05
C ALA A 191 21.85 -3.79 0.85
N VAL A 192 21.01 -4.78 1.14
CA VAL A 192 20.35 -5.62 0.13
C VAL A 192 19.23 -4.81 -0.54
N ALA A 193 19.31 -4.70 -1.86
CA ALA A 193 18.24 -4.29 -2.75
C ALA A 193 17.42 -5.54 -3.13
N ASP A 194 16.50 -5.92 -2.24
CA ASP A 194 15.66 -7.12 -2.42
C ASP A 194 14.66 -6.92 -3.57
N LEU A 195 15.12 -7.23 -4.79
CA LEU A 195 14.37 -7.14 -6.04
C LEU A 195 13.83 -8.52 -6.40
N VAL A 196 12.51 -8.62 -6.57
CA VAL A 196 11.83 -9.83 -7.05
C VAL A 196 11.27 -9.60 -8.45
N PRO A 197 11.49 -10.51 -9.42
CA PRO A 197 10.89 -10.38 -10.75
C PRO A 197 9.36 -10.49 -10.71
N VAL A 198 8.66 -9.67 -11.52
CA VAL A 198 7.18 -9.64 -11.54
C VAL A 198 6.56 -11.00 -11.87
N ASP A 199 7.15 -11.77 -12.78
CA ASP A 199 6.69 -13.09 -13.17
C ASP A 199 6.78 -14.11 -12.03
N VAL A 200 7.78 -13.99 -11.15
CA VAL A 200 7.87 -14.81 -9.94
C VAL A 200 6.75 -14.48 -8.95
N VAL A 201 6.44 -13.19 -8.77
CA VAL A 201 5.35 -12.75 -7.88
C VAL A 201 3.99 -13.22 -8.40
N VAL A 202 3.74 -13.11 -9.71
CA VAL A 202 2.50 -13.60 -10.35
C VAL A 202 2.38 -15.11 -10.18
N ASN A 203 3.43 -15.87 -10.48
CA ASN A 203 3.43 -17.33 -10.34
C ASN A 203 3.18 -17.75 -8.88
N MET A 204 3.80 -17.08 -7.91
CA MET A 204 3.54 -17.34 -6.49
C MET A 204 2.10 -17.00 -6.11
N THR A 205 1.55 -15.89 -6.62
CA THR A 205 0.15 -15.49 -6.34
C THR A 205 -0.83 -16.53 -6.86
N LEU A 206 -0.62 -17.02 -8.09
CA LEU A 206 -1.45 -18.06 -8.69
C LEU A 206 -1.33 -19.39 -7.94
N ALA A 207 -0.11 -19.80 -7.59
CA ALA A 207 0.13 -21.02 -6.81
C ALA A 207 -0.49 -20.94 -5.41
N ALA A 208 -0.37 -19.81 -4.73
CA ALA A 208 -0.98 -19.56 -3.43
C ALA A 208 -2.52 -19.56 -3.52
N ALA A 209 -3.09 -18.95 -4.56
CA ALA A 209 -4.53 -18.98 -4.80
C ALA A 209 -5.03 -20.40 -5.04
N TRP A 210 -4.37 -21.17 -5.91
CA TRP A 210 -4.71 -22.57 -6.15
C TRP A 210 -4.63 -23.41 -4.86
N TYR A 211 -3.54 -23.27 -4.11
CA TYR A 211 -3.34 -24.00 -2.85
C TYR A 211 -4.44 -23.67 -1.83
N SER A 212 -4.76 -22.38 -1.65
CA SER A 212 -5.81 -21.95 -0.74
C SER A 212 -7.18 -22.47 -1.18
N GLY A 213 -7.50 -22.43 -2.48
CA GLY A 213 -8.78 -22.90 -3.02
C GLY A 213 -9.00 -24.39 -2.82
N VAL A 214 -7.95 -25.20 -3.06
CA VAL A 214 -8.02 -26.66 -2.93
C VAL A 214 -7.99 -27.11 -1.47
N ASN A 215 -7.07 -26.58 -0.66
CA ASN A 215 -6.83 -27.08 0.69
C ASN A 215 -7.70 -26.41 1.76
N ARG A 216 -8.23 -25.21 1.47
CA ARG A 216 -9.06 -24.41 2.39
C ARG A 216 -8.50 -24.36 3.81
N PRO A 217 -7.27 -23.85 3.99
CA PRO A 217 -6.62 -23.80 5.30
C PRO A 217 -7.48 -23.04 6.32
N ARG A 218 -7.47 -23.49 7.58
CA ARG A 218 -8.26 -22.87 8.66
C ARG A 218 -7.75 -21.48 9.05
N ASN A 219 -6.45 -21.27 8.92
CA ASN A 219 -5.79 -20.01 9.22
C ASN A 219 -5.41 -19.30 7.92
N ILE A 220 -5.38 -17.97 7.95
CA ILE A 220 -4.91 -17.16 6.82
C ILE A 220 -3.46 -17.51 6.53
N MET A 221 -3.21 -17.95 5.31
CA MET A 221 -1.85 -18.22 4.84
C MET A 221 -1.18 -16.91 4.45
N VAL A 222 0.06 -16.73 4.87
CA VAL A 222 0.89 -15.57 4.51
C VAL A 222 2.11 -16.09 3.78
N TYR A 223 2.47 -15.49 2.65
CA TYR A 223 3.61 -15.92 1.83
C TYR A 223 4.56 -14.74 1.59
N ASN A 224 5.82 -14.89 1.98
CA ASN A 224 6.86 -13.90 1.69
C ASN A 224 7.49 -14.19 0.31
N CYS A 225 7.29 -13.29 -0.65
CA CYS A 225 7.90 -13.39 -1.98
C CYS A 225 9.12 -12.47 -2.07
N THR A 226 10.27 -12.97 -1.63
CA THR A 226 11.52 -12.20 -1.48
C THR A 226 12.69 -12.96 -2.11
N THR A 227 13.72 -12.23 -2.56
CA THR A 227 14.97 -12.83 -3.08
C THR A 227 16.15 -12.54 -2.16
N GLY A 228 16.07 -11.49 -1.34
CA GLY A 228 17.19 -10.99 -0.55
C GLY A 228 17.82 -11.98 0.43
N GLY A 229 17.07 -12.98 0.91
CA GLY A 229 17.59 -14.01 1.82
C GLY A 229 18.33 -15.17 1.12
N THR A 230 18.07 -15.39 -0.17
CA THR A 230 18.60 -16.55 -0.93
C THR A 230 19.56 -16.14 -2.04
N ASN A 231 19.29 -15.02 -2.70
CA ASN A 231 20.10 -14.43 -3.76
C ASN A 231 20.24 -12.92 -3.53
N PRO A 232 21.04 -12.50 -2.54
CA PRO A 232 21.16 -11.10 -2.16
C PRO A 232 21.78 -10.28 -3.30
N PHE A 233 21.09 -9.21 -3.70
CA PHE A 233 21.61 -8.21 -4.62
C PHE A 233 21.84 -6.90 -3.87
N HIS A 234 23.04 -6.34 -3.92
CA HIS A 234 23.41 -5.17 -3.12
C HIS A 234 23.28 -3.84 -3.89
N TRP A 235 23.05 -2.74 -3.15
CA TRP A 235 22.98 -1.41 -3.77
C TRP A 235 24.29 -0.97 -4.44
N SER A 236 25.44 -1.51 -4.04
CA SER A 236 26.72 -1.33 -4.74
C SER A 236 26.72 -1.90 -6.16
N GLU A 237 26.06 -3.04 -6.34
CA GLU A 237 25.93 -3.72 -7.64
C GLU A 237 24.90 -2.99 -8.51
N VAL A 238 23.77 -2.57 -7.94
CA VAL A 238 22.79 -1.69 -8.58
C VAL A 238 23.46 -0.45 -9.15
N LYS A 239 24.29 0.23 -8.35
CA LYS A 239 25.04 1.42 -8.76
C LYS A 239 25.94 1.12 -9.96
N SER A 240 26.69 0.03 -9.90
CA SER A 240 27.61 -0.38 -10.96
C SER A 240 26.88 -0.64 -12.29
N LEU A 241 25.77 -1.39 -12.25
CA LEU A 241 24.95 -1.66 -13.44
C LEU A 241 24.33 -0.39 -14.00
N THR A 242 23.83 0.49 -13.14
CA THR A 242 23.17 1.73 -13.57
C THR A 242 24.15 2.68 -14.26
N VAL A 243 25.38 2.80 -13.75
CA VAL A 243 26.45 3.59 -14.38
C VAL A 243 26.85 2.98 -15.74
N LEU A 244 26.93 1.66 -15.83
CA LEU A 244 27.22 0.97 -17.09
C LEU A 244 26.14 1.27 -18.14
N VAL A 245 24.87 1.17 -17.78
CA VAL A 245 23.74 1.50 -18.66
C VAL A 245 23.82 2.96 -19.11
N PHE A 246 24.11 3.89 -18.21
CA PHE A 246 24.29 5.31 -18.57
C PHE A 246 25.39 5.53 -19.62
N VAL A 247 26.54 4.88 -19.45
CA VAL A 247 27.66 4.97 -20.41
C VAL A 247 27.25 4.40 -21.77
N ILE A 248 26.54 3.27 -21.78
CA ILE A 248 26.05 2.62 -23.01
C ILE A 248 25.04 3.53 -23.72
N CYS A 249 24.02 4.03 -23.03
CA CYS A 249 23.00 4.93 -23.59
C CYS A 249 23.64 6.19 -24.20
N ARG A 250 24.63 6.78 -23.51
CA ARG A 250 25.35 7.97 -23.99
C ARG A 250 26.17 7.68 -25.25
N ARG A 251 26.82 6.51 -25.33
CA ARG A 251 27.61 6.11 -26.52
C ARG A 251 26.74 5.76 -27.72
N ALA A 252 25.59 5.13 -27.49
CA ALA A 252 24.72 4.65 -28.55
C ALA A 252 23.80 5.74 -29.14
N ARG A 253 23.75 6.96 -28.55
CA ARG A 253 22.73 8.00 -28.84
C ARG A 253 21.30 7.45 -28.81
N VAL A 254 21.06 6.38 -28.05
CA VAL A 254 19.75 5.74 -27.93
C VAL A 254 18.91 6.58 -26.97
N VAL A 255 17.85 7.16 -27.49
CA VAL A 255 16.76 7.72 -26.69
C VAL A 255 15.83 6.55 -26.39
N ILE A 256 15.89 6.02 -25.17
CA ILE A 256 14.89 5.07 -24.64
C ILE A 256 13.60 5.83 -24.38
#